data_AF-A0A2G6G2P8-F1
#
_entry.id   AF-A0A2G6G2P8-F1
#
_cell.length_a   1.000
_cell.length_b   1.000
_cell.length_c   1.000
_cell.angle_alpha   90.00
_cell.angle_beta   90.00
_cell.angle_gamma   90.00
#
_symmetry.space_group_name_H-M   'P 1'
#
loop_
_entity.id
_entity.type
_entity.pdbx_description
1 polymer ?
#
loop_
_entity_poly.entity_id
_entity_poly.type
_entity_poly.pdbx_seq_one_letter_code
_entity_poly.pdbx_strand_id
1 'polypeptide(L)'
;MKVIMIYGSANDVPFMEPARAYLKENEVSYEETVLSAHRNLSELIEYLAKLEESGEKAVILAIAGLAAALPGVVVMKTSLPVIGVPVPGGPLNGVDALLSISQLPGGVPATTVGLHSKAPMNAAMAAHRIIQFAG
;
A
#
# COMPACT_ATOMS: atom_id res chain seq x y z
N MET A 1 0.92 -17.01 1.99
CA MET A 1 1.27 -15.58 1.94
C MET A 1 0.01 -14.79 1.61
N LYS A 2 -0.08 -13.52 1.98
CA LYS A 2 -1.28 -12.70 1.76
C LYS A 2 -0.94 -11.29 1.29
N VAL A 3 -1.95 -10.54 0.88
CA VAL A 3 -1.85 -9.11 0.63
C VAL A 3 -2.40 -8.35 1.84
N ILE A 4 -1.71 -7.31 2.29
CA ILE A 4 -2.19 -6.42 3.35
C ILE A 4 -2.43 -5.04 2.74
N MET A 5 -3.67 -4.55 2.79
CA MET A 5 -4.01 -3.20 2.33
C MET A 5 -4.08 -2.24 3.52
N ILE A 6 -3.23 -1.22 3.53
CA ILE A 6 -3.23 -0.19 4.57
C ILE A 6 -3.64 1.14 3.93
N TYR A 7 -4.76 1.69 4.38
CA TYR A 7 -5.30 2.96 3.88
C TYR A 7 -4.92 4.12 4.79
N GLY A 8 -4.53 5.25 4.20
CA GLY A 8 -4.34 6.51 4.92
C GLY A 8 -5.65 7.17 5.36
N SER A 9 -6.75 6.83 4.68
CA SER A 9 -8.10 7.33 4.94
C SER A 9 -9.17 6.31 4.56
N ALA A 10 -10.29 6.28 5.31
CA ALA A 10 -11.45 5.48 4.95
C ALA A 10 -12.07 5.89 3.59
N ASN A 11 -11.85 7.15 3.18
CA ASN A 11 -12.29 7.65 1.87
C ASN A 11 -11.55 7.00 0.69
N ASP A 12 -10.40 6.38 0.94
CA ASP A 12 -9.60 5.74 -0.10
C ASP A 12 -10.06 4.28 -0.36
N VAL A 13 -10.86 3.70 0.54
CA VAL A 13 -11.31 2.31 0.45
C VAL A 13 -12.08 2.02 -0.86
N PRO A 14 -13.04 2.86 -1.31
CA PRO A 14 -13.75 2.60 -2.57
C PRO A 14 -12.82 2.59 -3.80
N PHE A 15 -11.71 3.34 -3.77
CA PHE A 15 -10.73 3.36 -4.86
C PHE A 15 -10.08 1.99 -5.05
N MET A 16 -9.91 1.21 -3.98
CA MET A 16 -9.27 -0.12 -4.04
C MET A 16 -10.19 -1.25 -4.45
N GLU A 17 -11.44 -1.00 -4.83
CA GLU A 17 -12.35 -2.04 -5.33
C GLU A 17 -11.76 -2.89 -6.48
N PRO A 18 -11.06 -2.33 -7.49
CA PRO A 18 -10.44 -3.13 -8.53
C PRO A 18 -9.35 -4.08 -8.02
N ALA A 19 -8.67 -3.72 -6.93
CA ALA A 19 -7.69 -4.59 -6.28
C ALA A 19 -8.39 -5.77 -5.61
N ARG A 20 -9.44 -5.51 -4.81
CA ARG A 20 -10.23 -6.55 -4.12
C ARG A 20 -10.88 -7.51 -5.10
N ALA A 21 -11.45 -7.01 -6.18
CA ALA A 21 -12.05 -7.82 -7.24
C ALA A 21 -11.01 -8.79 -7.83
N TYR A 22 -9.83 -8.28 -8.19
CA TYR A 22 -8.74 -9.10 -8.72
C TYR A 22 -8.26 -10.17 -7.72
N LEU A 23 -8.01 -9.78 -6.46
CA LEU A 23 -7.53 -10.70 -5.42
C LEU A 23 -8.56 -11.80 -5.15
N LYS A 24 -9.85 -11.46 -5.11
CA LYS A 24 -10.95 -12.42 -4.94
C LYS A 24 -11.06 -13.39 -6.11
N GLU A 25 -11.03 -12.88 -7.34
CA GLU A 25 -11.10 -13.71 -8.55
C GLU A 25 -9.96 -14.72 -8.65
N ASN A 26 -8.78 -14.34 -8.15
CA ASN A 26 -7.57 -15.18 -8.17
C ASN A 26 -7.32 -15.91 -6.84
N GLU A 27 -8.30 -15.93 -5.93
CA GLU A 27 -8.23 -16.62 -4.63
C GLU A 27 -7.01 -16.23 -3.77
N VAL A 28 -6.54 -14.99 -3.92
CA VAL A 28 -5.42 -14.46 -3.13
C VAL A 28 -5.96 -13.92 -1.81
N SER A 29 -5.52 -14.51 -0.70
CA SER A 29 -5.87 -14.05 0.64
C SER A 29 -5.42 -12.60 0.85
N TYR A 30 -6.30 -11.78 1.43
CA TYR A 30 -5.97 -10.42 1.82
C TYR A 30 -6.67 -9.99 3.10
N GLU A 31 -6.09 -9.00 3.75
CA GLU A 31 -6.70 -8.24 4.84
C GLU A 31 -6.54 -6.74 4.57
N GLU A 32 -7.34 -5.93 5.27
CA GLU A 32 -7.32 -4.50 5.08
C GLU A 32 -7.58 -3.72 6.36
N THR A 33 -6.91 -2.56 6.51
CA THR A 33 -7.03 -1.70 7.69
C THR A 33 -6.83 -0.23 7.33
N VAL A 34 -7.40 0.68 8.14
CA VAL A 34 -7.26 2.13 7.96
C VAL A 34 -6.37 2.68 9.07
N LEU A 35 -5.14 3.04 8.72
CA LEU A 35 -4.13 3.56 9.64
C LEU A 35 -3.40 4.72 8.98
N SER A 36 -3.77 5.94 9.36
CA SER A 36 -3.21 7.16 8.80
C SER A 36 -1.81 7.46 9.33
N ALA A 37 -0.84 7.66 8.44
CA ALA A 37 0.51 8.09 8.84
C ALA A 37 0.56 9.47 9.53
N HIS A 38 -0.44 10.32 9.29
CA HIS A 38 -0.49 11.65 9.92
C HIS A 38 -1.35 11.70 11.18
N ARG A 39 -2.43 10.91 11.23
CA ARG A 39 -3.43 10.98 12.31
C ARG A 39 -3.31 9.86 13.33
N ASN A 40 -2.75 8.72 12.92
CA ASN A 40 -2.73 7.46 13.65
C ASN A 40 -1.31 6.85 13.67
N LEU A 41 -0.28 7.71 13.72
CA LEU A 41 1.11 7.27 13.53
C LEU A 41 1.55 6.22 14.56
N SER A 42 1.22 6.42 15.84
CA SER A 42 1.59 5.47 16.90
C SER A 42 0.95 4.10 16.68
N GLU A 43 -0.35 4.06 16.34
CA GLU A 43 -1.08 2.82 16.06
C GLU A 43 -0.54 2.12 14.81
N LEU A 44 -0.19 2.89 13.77
CA LEU A 44 0.46 2.37 12.57
C LEU A 44 1.81 1.71 12.90
N ILE A 45 2.64 2.38 13.69
CA ILE A 45 3.96 1.84 14.09
C ILE A 45 3.78 0.57 14.92
N GLU A 46 2.83 0.54 15.84
CA GLU A 46 2.55 -0.65 16.66
C GLU A 46 2.03 -1.81 15.80
N TYR A 47 1.14 -1.55 14.85
CA TYR A 47 0.64 -2.56 13.92
C TYR A 47 1.79 -3.17 13.09
N LEU A 48 2.67 -2.34 12.54
CA LEU A 48 3.80 -2.81 11.73
C LEU A 48 4.84 -3.57 12.55
N ALA A 49 5.09 -3.17 13.80
CA ALA A 49 5.98 -3.89 14.70
C ALA A 49 5.45 -5.31 14.99
N LYS A 50 4.15 -5.43 15.28
CA LYS A 50 3.51 -6.74 15.50
C LYS A 50 3.56 -7.62 14.24
N LEU A 51 3.37 -7.02 13.06
CA LEU A 51 3.45 -7.73 11.79
C LEU A 51 4.86 -8.26 11.53
N GLU A 52 5.90 -7.48 11.85
CA GLU A 52 7.29 -7.91 11.72
C GLU A 52 7.62 -9.05 12.72
N GLU A 53 7.17 -8.91 13.97
CA GLU A 53 7.37 -9.92 15.03
C GLU A 53 6.64 -11.24 14.75
N SER A 54 5.47 -11.19 14.09
CA SER A 54 4.70 -12.41 13.78
C SER A 54 5.37 -13.28 12.72
N GLY A 55 6.32 -12.73 11.95
CA GLY A 55 6.99 -13.43 10.86
C GLY A 55 6.06 -13.75 9.69
N GLU A 56 4.90 -13.07 9.61
CA GLU A 56 3.94 -13.26 8.54
C GLU A 56 4.53 -12.88 7.18
N LYS A 57 4.36 -13.76 6.19
CA LYS A 57 4.76 -13.47 4.81
C LYS A 57 3.62 -12.78 4.06
N ALA A 58 3.79 -11.49 3.80
CA ALA A 58 2.82 -10.69 3.08
C ALA A 58 3.48 -9.69 2.12
N VAL A 59 2.67 -9.17 1.19
CA VAL A 59 2.99 -7.97 0.40
C VAL A 59 2.04 -6.86 0.84
N ILE A 60 2.58 -5.68 1.16
CA ILE A 60 1.80 -4.55 1.64
C ILE A 60 1.45 -3.63 0.48
N LEU A 61 0.17 -3.30 0.33
CA LEU A 61 -0.30 -2.19 -0.49
C LEU A 61 -0.56 -1.00 0.44
N ALA A 62 0.18 0.08 0.27
CA ALA A 62 0.03 1.30 1.07
C ALA A 62 -0.66 2.39 0.25
N ILE A 63 -1.87 2.77 0.63
CA ILE A 63 -2.77 3.61 -0.17
C ILE A 63 -2.89 5.00 0.45
N ALA A 64 -2.51 6.04 -0.30
CA ALA A 64 -2.58 7.42 0.18
C ALA A 64 -2.70 8.45 -0.95
N GLY A 65 -3.37 9.57 -0.66
CA GLY A 65 -3.47 10.75 -1.53
C GLY A 65 -2.80 11.99 -0.93
N LEU A 66 -2.75 13.08 -1.70
CA LEU A 66 -2.16 14.37 -1.34
C LEU A 66 -0.68 14.24 -0.92
N ALA A 67 -0.29 14.76 0.25
CA ALA A 67 1.02 14.54 0.84
C ALA A 67 1.12 13.07 1.32
N ALA A 68 1.30 12.13 0.39
CA ALA A 68 1.12 10.70 0.64
C ALA A 68 2.29 10.06 1.41
N ALA A 69 2.38 10.33 2.71
CA ALA A 69 3.48 9.86 3.58
C ALA A 69 3.40 8.38 3.96
N LEU A 70 2.22 7.75 3.87
CA LEU A 70 2.00 6.39 4.37
C LEU A 70 2.98 5.35 3.78
N PRO A 71 3.19 5.25 2.46
CA PRO A 71 4.12 4.25 1.92
C PRO A 71 5.55 4.41 2.43
N GLY A 72 6.04 5.65 2.57
CA GLY A 72 7.37 5.93 3.11
C GLY A 72 7.52 5.49 4.57
N VAL A 73 6.49 5.74 5.40
CA VAL A 73 6.48 5.29 6.80
C VAL A 73 6.47 3.76 6.88
N VAL A 74 5.65 3.10 6.07
CA VAL A 74 5.52 1.65 6.06
C VAL A 74 6.85 0.99 5.65
N VAL A 75 7.46 1.42 4.54
CA VAL A 75 8.76 0.88 4.07
C VAL A 75 9.85 0.97 5.13
N MET A 76 9.86 2.03 5.94
CA MET A 76 10.88 2.21 6.98
C MET A 76 10.65 1.36 8.23
N LYS A 77 9.52 0.66 8.35
CA LYS A 77 9.10 -0.05 9.56
C LYS A 77 8.94 -1.56 9.36
N THR A 78 9.15 -2.07 8.15
CA THR A 78 9.05 -3.49 7.85
C THR A 78 10.05 -3.92 6.79
N SER A 79 10.45 -5.19 6.82
CA SER A 79 11.23 -5.82 5.75
C SER A 79 10.37 -6.37 4.61
N LEU A 80 9.04 -6.38 4.78
CA LEU A 80 8.10 -6.88 3.78
C LEU A 80 8.07 -5.99 2.53
N PRO A 81 7.81 -6.56 1.34
CA PRO A 81 7.65 -5.76 0.13
C PRO A 81 6.47 -4.79 0.25
N VAL A 82 6.70 -3.52 -0.10
CA VAL A 82 5.67 -2.47 -0.08
C VAL A 82 5.45 -1.89 -1.47
N ILE A 83 4.18 -1.82 -1.86
CA ILE A 83 3.71 -1.18 -3.08
C ILE A 83 2.86 0.03 -2.67
N GLY A 84 3.36 1.23 -2.96
CA GLY A 84 2.62 2.47 -2.81
C GLY A 84 1.60 2.65 -3.94
N VAL A 85 0.36 2.97 -3.55
CA VAL A 85 -0.76 3.23 -4.47
C VAL A 85 -1.20 4.69 -4.32
N PRO A 86 -0.81 5.59 -5.25
CA PRO A 86 -1.23 6.98 -5.20
C PRO A 86 -2.72 7.11 -5.50
N VAL A 87 -3.46 7.78 -4.62
CA VAL A 87 -4.89 8.05 -4.80
C VAL A 87 -5.06 9.33 -5.63
N PRO A 88 -5.73 9.28 -6.80
CA PRO A 88 -6.05 10.48 -7.56
C PRO A 88 -7.00 11.40 -6.78
N GLY A 89 -6.76 12.71 -6.85
CA GLY A 89 -7.66 13.70 -6.26
C GLY A 89 -6.95 14.99 -5.88
N GLY A 90 -7.66 15.83 -5.13
CA GLY A 90 -7.14 17.11 -4.66
C GLY A 90 -6.81 18.10 -5.78
N PRO A 91 -6.12 19.20 -5.45
CA PRO A 91 -5.83 20.29 -6.39
C PRO A 91 -4.91 19.88 -7.55
N LEU A 92 -4.06 18.86 -7.36
CA LEU A 92 -3.06 18.42 -8.33
C LEU A 92 -3.42 17.10 -9.00
N ASN A 93 -4.68 16.66 -8.90
CA ASN A 93 -5.17 15.42 -9.52
C ASN A 93 -4.33 14.17 -9.16
N GLY A 94 -3.73 14.15 -7.96
CA GLY A 94 -2.89 13.06 -7.46
C GLY A 94 -1.42 13.09 -7.89
N VAL A 95 -0.96 14.11 -8.61
CA VAL A 95 0.48 14.26 -8.93
C VAL A 95 1.30 14.48 -7.66
N ASP A 96 0.75 15.18 -6.67
CA ASP A 96 1.31 15.28 -5.32
C ASP A 96 1.49 13.91 -4.67
N ALA A 97 0.47 13.06 -4.71
CA ALA A 97 0.51 11.72 -4.15
C ALA A 97 1.56 10.86 -4.85
N LEU A 98 1.56 10.86 -6.19
CA LEU A 98 2.51 10.11 -6.99
C LEU A 98 3.96 10.48 -6.64
N LEU A 99 4.28 11.77 -6.65
CA LEU A 99 5.63 12.24 -6.34
C LEU A 99 6.02 12.00 -4.89
N SER A 100 5.08 12.14 -3.94
CA SER A 100 5.34 11.86 -2.52
C SER A 100 5.73 10.40 -2.27
N ILE A 101 5.18 9.48 -3.06
CA ILE A 101 5.42 8.04 -2.91
C ILE A 101 6.65 7.62 -3.71
N SER A 102 6.79 8.08 -4.96
CA SER A 102 7.84 7.60 -5.87
C SER A 102 9.21 8.20 -5.60
N GLN A 103 9.28 9.40 -5.00
CA GLN A 103 10.52 10.15 -4.80
C GLN A 103 11.15 9.91 -3.42
N LEU A 104 11.10 8.68 -2.91
CA LEU A 104 11.84 8.33 -1.70
C LEU A 104 13.36 8.37 -1.95
N PRO A 105 14.16 8.75 -0.94
CA PRO A 105 15.61 8.80 -1.07
C PRO A 105 16.22 7.40 -1.25
N GLY A 106 17.45 7.35 -1.74
CA GLY A 106 18.21 6.11 -1.86
C GLY A 106 18.32 5.37 -0.52
N GLY A 107 18.10 4.05 -0.53
CA GLY A 107 18.06 3.22 0.67
C GLY A 107 16.66 2.98 1.25
N VAL A 108 15.62 3.61 0.69
CA VAL A 108 14.23 3.43 1.12
C VAL A 108 13.37 2.90 -0.05
N PRO A 109 13.25 1.57 -0.21
CA PRO A 109 12.68 0.98 -1.44
C PRO A 109 11.15 0.93 -1.41
N ALA A 110 10.47 1.94 -1.96
CA ALA A 110 9.05 1.85 -2.29
C ALA A 110 8.83 1.55 -3.78
N THR A 111 8.09 0.48 -4.08
CA THR A 111 7.56 0.29 -5.44
C THR A 111 6.31 1.15 -5.59
N THR A 112 6.13 1.83 -6.72
CA THR A 112 4.97 2.71 -6.95
C THR A 112 4.24 2.30 -8.22
N VAL A 113 2.91 2.18 -8.17
CA VAL A 113 2.08 1.97 -9.37
C VAL A 113 1.68 3.30 -10.02
N GLY A 114 1.09 3.23 -11.22
CA GLY A 114 0.65 4.42 -11.95
C GLY A 114 -0.46 5.22 -11.24
N LEU A 115 -0.76 6.40 -11.78
CA LEU A 115 -1.82 7.29 -11.30
C LEU A 115 -3.04 7.23 -12.23
N HIS A 116 -3.91 6.24 -12.03
CA HIS A 116 -5.15 6.06 -12.80
C HIS A 116 -6.14 5.13 -12.08
N SER A 117 -7.39 5.07 -12.55
CA SER A 117 -8.48 4.26 -11.95
C SER A 117 -8.19 2.76 -11.86
N LYS A 118 -7.32 2.24 -12.73
CA LYS A 118 -6.89 0.83 -12.73
C LYS A 118 -5.60 0.55 -11.93
N ALA A 119 -4.97 1.57 -11.36
CA ALA A 119 -3.75 1.39 -10.58
C ALA A 119 -3.91 0.43 -9.37
N PRO A 120 -5.05 0.43 -8.64
CA PRO A 120 -5.35 -0.57 -7.62
C PRO A 120 -5.22 -2.02 -8.12
N MET A 121 -5.79 -2.31 -9.29
CA MET A 121 -5.70 -3.64 -9.91
C MET A 121 -4.25 -4.00 -10.22
N ASN A 122 -3.47 -3.06 -10.78
CA ASN A 122 -2.05 -3.27 -11.05
C ASN A 122 -1.25 -3.55 -9.77
N ALA A 123 -1.58 -2.89 -8.66
CA ALA A 123 -0.94 -3.12 -7.37
C ALA A 123 -1.21 -4.54 -6.87
N ALA A 124 -2.48 -5.00 -6.95
CA ALA A 124 -2.86 -6.36 -6.61
C ALA A 124 -2.20 -7.41 -7.51
N MET A 125 -2.15 -7.17 -8.83
CA MET A 125 -1.46 -8.05 -9.79
C MET A 125 0.04 -8.16 -9.49
N ALA A 126 0.70 -7.03 -9.19
CA ALA A 126 2.10 -7.02 -8.83
C ALA A 126 2.35 -7.79 -7.53
N ALA A 127 1.52 -7.57 -6.50
CA ALA A 127 1.60 -8.31 -5.24
C ALA A 127 1.39 -9.81 -5.44
N HIS A 128 0.40 -10.21 -6.24
CA HIS A 128 0.15 -11.61 -6.56
C HIS A 128 1.35 -12.25 -7.27
N ARG A 129 1.97 -11.56 -8.22
CA ARG A 129 3.20 -12.04 -8.89
C ARG A 129 4.38 -12.19 -7.93
N ILE A 130 4.54 -11.26 -6.99
CA ILE A 130 5.58 -11.35 -5.94
C ILE A 130 5.35 -12.59 -5.07
N ILE A 131 4.10 -12.82 -4.66
CA ILE A 131 3.73 -14.01 -3.88
C ILE A 131 4.03 -15.28 -4.67
N GLN A 132 3.60 -15.38 -5.92
CA GLN A 132 3.87 -16.55 -6.78
C GLN A 132 5.36 -16.80 -6.98
N PHE A 133 6.16 -15.74 -7.09
CA PHE A 133 7.62 -15.85 -7.21
C PHE A 133 8.27 -16.37 -5.91
N ALA A 134 7.74 -15.98 -4.76
CA ALA A 134 8.29 -16.34 -3.45
C ALA A 134 7.99 -17.79 -3.01
N GLY A 135 7.05 -18.47 -3.67
CA GLY A 135 6.62 -19.85 -3.39
C GLY A 135 5.49 -19.94 -2.37
#